data_AF-A0A379RWY6-F1
#
_entry.id   AF-A0A379RWY6-F1
#
_cell.length_a   1.000
_cell.length_b   1.000
_cell.length_c   1.000
_cell.angle_alpha   90.00
_cell.angle_beta   90.00
_cell.angle_gamma   90.00
#
_symmetry.space_group_name_H-M   'P 1'
#
loop_
_entity.id
_entity.type
_entity.pdbx_description
1 polymer ?
#
loop_
_entity_poly.entity_id
_entity_poly.type
_entity_poly.pdbx_seq_one_letter_code
_entity_poly.pdbx_strand_id
1 'polypeptide(L)'
;MHITYDLPVAIEDILDAKKRLAGKIYKTGMPRSNYFSERCKGEIFLKFENMQRTGSFKIRGAFNKLSSLTEAEKRKGVVACSAGNHAQGVSLSCAMLGIDGKVVMPKGAPKSKVAATCDYSAEVVLHGDNFNDTIAKVSEIVETEGRIFIPPYDDPKVIAGQGTIGLEIMEDLYDVDNVIVACWRRWFNCRYCHCD
;
A
#
# COMPACT_ATOMS: atom_id res chain seq x y z
N MET A 1 0.73 -25.76 0.87
CA MET A 1 2.08 -25.80 1.46
C MET A 1 3.15 -25.20 0.57
N HIS A 2 3.14 -25.40 -0.76
CA HIS A 2 4.15 -24.79 -1.68
C HIS A 2 4.38 -23.27 -1.47
N ILE A 3 3.32 -22.47 -1.37
CA ILE A 3 3.44 -21.02 -1.15
C ILE A 3 4.24 -20.68 0.11
N THR A 4 4.00 -21.40 1.22
CA THR A 4 4.67 -21.15 2.50
C THR A 4 6.15 -21.53 2.48
N TYR A 5 6.55 -22.50 1.66
CA TYR A 5 7.94 -22.98 1.59
C TYR A 5 8.78 -22.27 0.51
N ASP A 6 8.14 -21.80 -0.56
CA ASP A 6 8.84 -21.38 -1.77
C ASP A 6 8.77 -19.87 -2.04
N LEU A 7 7.95 -19.11 -1.29
CA LEU A 7 7.75 -17.67 -1.47
C LEU A 7 8.02 -16.86 -0.19
N PRO A 8 8.46 -15.60 -0.31
CA PRO A 8 8.81 -14.75 0.84
C PRO A 8 7.62 -14.22 1.65
N VAL A 9 6.38 -14.46 1.19
CA VAL A 9 5.13 -14.06 1.86
C VAL A 9 4.14 -15.21 1.74
N ALA A 10 3.53 -15.58 2.86
CA ALA A 10 2.58 -16.68 2.93
C ALA A 10 1.19 -16.24 3.40
N ILE A 11 0.23 -17.16 3.41
CA ILE A 11 -1.15 -16.87 3.85
C ILE A 11 -1.20 -16.42 5.31
N GLU A 12 -0.30 -16.94 6.15
CA GLU A 12 -0.19 -16.58 7.56
C GLU A 12 0.12 -15.09 7.74
N ASP A 13 0.99 -14.52 6.89
CA ASP A 13 1.29 -13.08 6.93
C ASP A 13 0.05 -12.24 6.61
N ILE A 14 -0.79 -12.69 5.68
CA ILE A 14 -2.01 -12.01 5.27
C ILE A 14 -3.07 -12.09 6.39
N LEU A 15 -3.18 -13.25 7.05
CA LEU A 15 -4.06 -13.41 8.21
C LEU A 15 -3.61 -12.51 9.37
N ASP A 16 -2.31 -12.38 9.61
CA ASP A 16 -1.78 -11.45 10.59
C ASP A 16 -2.03 -9.99 10.20
N ALA A 17 -1.95 -9.67 8.91
CA ALA A 17 -2.34 -8.36 8.42
C ALA A 17 -3.83 -8.07 8.69
N LYS A 18 -4.73 -9.04 8.44
CA LYS A 18 -6.17 -8.91 8.77
C LYS A 18 -6.38 -8.56 10.25
N LYS A 19 -5.62 -9.21 11.16
CA LYS A 19 -5.68 -8.91 12.60
C LYS A 19 -5.23 -7.49 12.92
N ARG A 20 -4.10 -7.03 12.36
CA ARG A 20 -3.60 -5.65 12.60
C ARG A 20 -4.56 -4.59 12.07
N LEU A 21 -5.20 -4.85 10.93
CA LEU A 21 -6.12 -3.91 10.28
C LEU A 21 -7.52 -3.87 10.95
N ALA A 22 -7.88 -4.90 11.72
CA ALA A 22 -9.20 -5.04 12.31
C ALA A 22 -9.59 -3.81 13.17
N GLY A 23 -10.80 -3.30 12.95
CA GLY A 23 -11.32 -2.11 13.65
C GLY A 23 -10.66 -0.78 13.24
N LYS A 24 -9.79 -0.78 12.23
CA LYS A 24 -9.08 0.43 11.74
C LYS A 24 -9.30 0.65 10.24
N ILE A 25 -9.12 -0.41 9.45
CA ILE A 25 -9.32 -0.44 8.00
C ILE A 25 -10.46 -1.42 7.72
N TYR A 26 -11.46 -0.95 6.97
CA TYR A 26 -12.71 -1.68 6.75
C TYR A 26 -12.79 -2.25 5.34
N LYS A 27 -13.55 -3.33 5.20
CA LYS A 27 -13.84 -3.99 3.93
C LYS A 27 -14.52 -3.02 2.97
N THR A 28 -14.03 -2.96 1.74
CA THR A 28 -14.64 -2.18 0.66
C THR A 28 -15.73 -2.98 -0.06
N GLY A 29 -16.72 -2.30 -0.63
CA GLY A 29 -17.79 -2.94 -1.37
C GLY A 29 -17.31 -3.67 -2.62
N MET A 30 -17.99 -4.76 -2.96
CA MET A 30 -17.76 -5.55 -4.17
C MET A 30 -19.08 -5.86 -4.91
N PRO A 31 -19.84 -4.85 -5.37
CA PRO A 31 -21.10 -5.09 -6.05
C PRO A 31 -20.89 -5.64 -7.46
N ARG A 32 -21.88 -6.38 -7.95
CA ARG A 32 -22.02 -6.74 -9.36
C ARG A 32 -22.24 -5.49 -10.20
N SER A 33 -21.56 -5.40 -11.34
CA SER A 33 -21.74 -4.33 -12.32
C SER A 33 -22.66 -4.80 -13.44
N ASN A 34 -23.81 -4.17 -13.61
CA ASN A 34 -24.72 -4.47 -14.72
C ASN A 34 -24.04 -4.26 -16.08
N TYR A 35 -23.45 -3.08 -16.27
CA TYR A 35 -22.80 -2.72 -17.53
C TYR A 35 -21.66 -3.67 -17.92
N PHE A 36 -20.72 -3.94 -17.02
CA PHE A 36 -19.61 -4.85 -17.35
C PHE A 36 -20.09 -6.29 -17.52
N SER A 37 -21.07 -6.73 -16.74
CA SER A 37 -21.61 -8.08 -16.88
C SER A 37 -22.29 -8.29 -18.24
N GLU A 38 -23.10 -7.33 -18.68
CA GLU A 38 -23.74 -7.33 -20.00
C GLU A 38 -22.71 -7.34 -21.14
N ARG A 39 -21.66 -6.51 -21.01
CA ARG A 39 -20.61 -6.36 -22.04
C ARG A 39 -19.69 -7.58 -22.14
N CYS A 40 -19.36 -8.21 -21.02
CA CYS A 40 -18.46 -9.35 -20.96
C CYS A 40 -19.17 -10.70 -21.10
N LYS A 41 -20.52 -10.71 -21.12
CA LYS A 41 -21.35 -11.93 -21.14
C LYS A 41 -21.01 -12.89 -19.99
N GLY A 42 -20.78 -12.33 -18.80
CA GLY A 42 -20.44 -13.04 -17.57
C GLY A 42 -20.70 -12.16 -16.35
N GLU A 43 -20.50 -12.67 -15.13
CA GLU A 43 -20.72 -11.87 -13.93
C GLU A 43 -19.45 -11.09 -13.55
N ILE A 44 -19.54 -9.77 -13.58
CA ILE A 44 -18.42 -8.89 -13.24
C ILE A 44 -18.72 -8.14 -11.95
N PHE A 45 -17.84 -8.29 -10.96
CA PHE A 45 -17.89 -7.61 -9.68
C PHE A 45 -16.76 -6.59 -9.58
N LEU A 46 -17.00 -5.46 -8.92
CA LEU A 46 -16.04 -4.36 -8.82
C LEU A 46 -15.59 -4.15 -7.37
N LYS A 47 -14.35 -4.49 -7.05
CA LYS A 47 -13.78 -4.24 -5.72
C LYS A 47 -13.34 -2.78 -5.57
N PHE A 48 -14.11 -1.99 -4.82
CA PHE A 48 -13.95 -0.52 -4.76
C PHE A 48 -12.87 -0.02 -3.80
N GLU A 49 -11.60 -0.36 -4.06
CA GLU A 49 -10.47 0.19 -3.31
C GLU A 49 -10.26 1.70 -3.52
N ASN A 50 -10.90 2.31 -4.51
CA ASN A 50 -11.01 3.76 -4.65
C ASN A 50 -11.83 4.42 -3.52
N MET A 51 -12.69 3.67 -2.83
CA MET A 51 -13.46 4.13 -1.67
C MET A 51 -12.74 3.86 -0.34
N GLN A 52 -11.58 3.17 -0.38
CA GLN A 52 -10.79 2.94 0.81
C GLN A 52 -10.21 4.27 1.34
N ARG A 53 -9.85 4.32 2.63
CA ARG A 53 -9.18 5.48 3.23
C ARG A 53 -7.98 5.89 2.37
N THR A 54 -7.79 7.19 2.15
CA THR A 54 -6.81 7.79 1.21
C THR A 54 -7.11 7.59 -0.28
N GLY A 55 -8.29 7.07 -0.62
CA GLY A 55 -8.75 6.91 -2.01
C GLY A 55 -8.07 5.76 -2.77
N SER A 56 -7.38 4.86 -2.06
CA SER A 56 -6.74 3.68 -2.67
C SER A 56 -6.42 2.58 -1.66
N PHE A 57 -6.05 1.41 -2.17
CA PHE A 57 -5.59 0.27 -1.38
C PHE A 57 -4.29 0.51 -0.59
N LYS A 58 -3.49 1.53 -0.93
CA LYS A 58 -2.14 1.71 -0.36
C LYS A 58 -2.10 1.84 1.16
N ILE A 59 -3.19 2.31 1.78
CA ILE A 59 -3.31 2.38 3.24
C ILE A 59 -3.17 1.01 3.91
N ARG A 60 -3.59 -0.09 3.26
CA ARG A 60 -3.57 -1.43 3.87
C ARG A 60 -2.15 -1.89 4.14
N GLY A 61 -1.30 -1.85 3.11
CA GLY A 61 0.12 -2.19 3.23
C GLY A 61 0.91 -1.22 4.11
N ALA A 62 0.66 0.09 3.98
CA ALA A 62 1.31 1.09 4.82
C ALA A 62 0.97 0.86 6.31
N PHE A 63 -0.32 0.77 6.64
CA PHE A 63 -0.76 0.58 8.01
C PHE A 63 -0.26 -0.75 8.59
N ASN A 64 -0.30 -1.85 7.82
CA ASN A 64 0.24 -3.14 8.28
C ASN A 64 1.73 -3.06 8.60
N LYS A 65 2.53 -2.42 7.71
CA LYS A 65 3.97 -2.25 7.94
C LYS A 65 4.24 -1.39 9.17
N LEU A 66 3.65 -0.19 9.26
CA LEU A 66 3.88 0.72 10.39
C LEU A 66 3.37 0.14 11.71
N SER A 67 2.23 -0.55 11.71
CA SER A 67 1.69 -1.22 12.90
C SER A 67 2.52 -2.43 13.33
N SER A 68 3.31 -3.02 12.43
CA SER A 68 4.19 -4.15 12.75
C SER A 68 5.53 -3.73 13.37
N LEU A 69 5.87 -2.44 13.32
CA LEU A 69 7.09 -1.92 13.94
C LEU A 69 7.00 -2.04 15.46
N THR A 70 8.13 -2.35 16.08
CA THR A 70 8.30 -2.27 17.53
C THR A 70 8.25 -0.82 18.01
N GLU A 71 7.98 -0.59 19.29
CA GLU A 71 7.97 0.77 19.85
C GLU A 71 9.32 1.48 19.71
N ALA A 72 10.43 0.74 19.76
CA ALA A 72 11.76 1.30 19.53
C ALA A 72 11.94 1.76 18.08
N GLU A 73 11.41 1.00 17.11
CA GLU A 73 11.41 1.35 15.70
C GLU A 73 10.50 2.54 15.41
N LYS A 74 9.28 2.56 15.98
CA LYS A 74 8.35 3.69 15.84
C LYS A 74 8.95 5.02 16.33
N ARG A 75 9.70 4.98 17.44
CA ARG A 75 10.39 6.16 17.99
C ARG A 75 11.48 6.74 17.09
N LYS A 76 12.06 5.95 16.18
CA LYS A 76 13.01 6.46 15.18
C LYS A 76 12.32 7.30 14.10
N GLY A 77 10.99 7.23 14.02
CA GLY A 77 10.22 7.81 12.92
C GLY A 77 10.40 7.04 11.62
N VAL A 78 9.62 7.42 10.62
CA VAL A 78 9.59 6.76 9.32
C VAL A 78 9.81 7.76 8.19
N VAL A 79 10.30 7.25 7.06
CA VAL A 79 10.47 8.01 5.84
C VAL A 79 9.96 7.22 4.62
N ALA A 80 9.30 7.90 3.68
CA ALA A 80 8.86 7.30 2.43
C ALA A 80 9.08 8.27 1.26
N CYS A 81 9.11 7.75 0.04
CA CYS A 81 9.04 8.55 -1.18
C CYS A 81 7.84 8.14 -2.04
N SER A 82 7.04 9.11 -2.49
CA SER A 82 5.97 8.87 -3.46
C SER A 82 5.39 10.17 -3.99
N ALA A 83 5.04 10.22 -5.27
CA ALA A 83 4.28 11.33 -5.85
C ALA A 83 2.75 11.20 -5.66
N GLY A 84 2.25 10.26 -4.84
CA GLY A 84 0.80 10.10 -4.69
C GLY A 84 0.30 9.10 -3.65
N ASN A 85 -0.31 8.00 -4.09
CA ASN A 85 -1.15 7.17 -3.21
C ASN A 85 -0.38 6.56 -2.02
N HIS A 86 0.90 6.21 -2.21
CA HIS A 86 1.73 5.72 -1.10
C HIS A 86 2.06 6.82 -0.10
N ALA A 87 2.29 8.07 -0.55
CA ALA A 87 2.50 9.22 0.33
C ALA A 87 1.30 9.44 1.27
N GLN A 88 0.08 9.42 0.72
CA GLN A 88 -1.14 9.56 1.51
C GLN A 88 -1.34 8.37 2.46
N GLY A 89 -1.12 7.14 1.98
CA GLY A 89 -1.23 5.92 2.81
C GLY A 89 -0.28 5.94 4.01
N VAL A 90 0.98 6.33 3.80
CA VAL A 90 1.96 6.46 4.89
C VAL A 90 1.58 7.60 5.83
N SER A 91 1.27 8.79 5.31
CA SER A 91 0.94 9.97 6.13
C SER A 91 -0.29 9.74 7.01
N LEU A 92 -1.35 9.11 6.48
CA LEU A 92 -2.51 8.73 7.31
C LEU A 92 -2.16 7.64 8.33
N SER A 93 -1.33 6.66 7.96
CA SER A 93 -0.90 5.60 8.90
C SER A 93 -0.11 6.18 10.07
N CYS A 94 0.77 7.14 9.81
CA CYS A 94 1.50 7.88 10.83
C CYS A 94 0.56 8.59 11.80
N ALA A 95 -0.45 9.30 11.28
CA ALA A 95 -1.45 9.99 12.08
C ALA A 95 -2.23 9.02 12.99
N MET A 96 -2.65 7.88 12.44
CA MET A 96 -3.43 6.86 13.17
C MET A 96 -2.63 6.15 14.26
N LEU A 97 -1.31 6.05 14.11
CA LEU A 97 -0.42 5.31 15.01
C LEU A 97 0.43 6.20 15.92
N GLY A 98 0.37 7.53 15.75
CA GLY A 98 1.20 8.48 16.48
C GLY A 98 2.69 8.35 16.16
N ILE A 99 3.03 8.01 14.91
CA ILE A 99 4.41 7.83 14.45
C ILE A 99 4.85 9.09 13.72
N ASP A 100 6.05 9.59 14.04
CA ASP A 100 6.65 10.70 13.31
C ASP A 100 7.03 10.28 11.89
N GLY A 101 6.45 10.94 10.88
CA GLY A 101 6.58 10.56 9.47
C GLY A 101 7.10 11.68 8.60
N LYS A 102 8.00 11.34 7.66
CA LYS A 102 8.49 12.22 6.62
C LYS A 102 8.23 11.62 5.24
N VAL A 103 7.71 12.40 4.30
CA VAL A 103 7.40 11.94 2.95
C VAL A 103 8.07 12.83 1.92
N VAL A 104 8.97 12.24 1.15
CA VAL A 104 9.63 12.91 0.03
C VAL A 104 8.76 12.81 -1.22
N MET A 105 8.38 13.95 -1.78
CA MET A 105 7.61 14.04 -3.02
C MET A 105 8.39 14.85 -4.06
N PRO A 106 8.29 14.54 -5.37
CA PRO A 106 8.92 15.38 -6.39
C PRO A 106 8.23 16.74 -6.47
N LYS A 107 8.97 17.79 -6.85
CA LYS A 107 8.45 19.17 -6.94
C LYS A 107 7.25 19.30 -7.88
N GLY A 108 7.21 18.49 -8.94
CA GLY A 108 6.11 18.44 -9.90
C GLY A 108 4.90 17.59 -9.48
N ALA A 109 4.85 17.09 -8.24
CA ALA A 109 3.71 16.31 -7.77
C ALA A 109 2.40 17.13 -7.84
N PRO A 110 1.25 16.51 -8.18
CA PRO A 110 -0.02 17.23 -8.23
C PRO A 110 -0.32 17.91 -6.90
N LYS A 111 -0.63 19.21 -6.92
CA LYS A 111 -0.86 20.02 -5.71
C LYS A 111 -1.90 19.40 -4.77
N SER A 112 -2.95 18.79 -5.32
CA SER A 112 -3.97 18.09 -4.54
C SER A 112 -3.42 16.91 -3.75
N LYS A 113 -2.43 16.18 -4.30
CA LYS A 113 -1.80 15.05 -3.60
C LYS A 113 -0.83 15.53 -2.53
N VAL A 114 -0.10 16.60 -2.79
CA VAL A 114 0.77 17.24 -1.79
C VAL A 114 -0.06 17.74 -0.61
N ALA A 115 -1.12 18.52 -0.88
CA ALA A 115 -2.03 19.01 0.14
C ALA A 115 -2.64 17.87 0.97
N ALA A 116 -3.18 16.85 0.31
CA ALA A 116 -3.74 15.68 1.00
C ALA A 116 -2.72 14.98 1.90
N THR A 117 -1.44 14.88 1.48
CA THR A 117 -0.39 14.29 2.33
C THR A 117 -0.07 15.16 3.54
N CYS A 118 0.00 16.48 3.37
CA CYS A 118 0.23 17.44 4.46
C CYS A 118 -0.92 17.45 5.48
N ASP A 119 -2.17 17.35 5.02
CA ASP A 119 -3.36 17.44 5.87
C ASP A 119 -3.50 16.27 6.87
N TYR A 120 -2.82 15.15 6.63
CA TYR A 120 -2.87 14.00 7.54
C TYR A 120 -1.92 14.13 8.74
N SER A 121 -0.60 14.06 8.54
CA SER A 121 0.37 14.28 9.64
C SER A 121 1.83 14.40 9.20
N ALA A 122 2.25 13.72 8.13
CA ALA A 122 3.66 13.61 7.79
C ALA A 122 4.22 14.92 7.22
N GLU A 123 5.47 15.21 7.57
CA GLU A 123 6.24 16.31 6.97
C GLU A 123 6.48 16.01 5.49
N VAL A 124 6.06 16.91 4.60
CA VAL A 124 6.29 16.76 3.16
C VAL A 124 7.54 17.49 2.72
N VAL A 125 8.52 16.74 2.22
CA VAL A 125 9.76 17.27 1.67
C VAL A 125 9.67 17.26 0.15
N LEU A 126 9.53 18.43 -0.47
CA LEU A 126 9.52 18.57 -1.92
C LEU A 126 10.96 18.58 -2.46
N HIS A 127 11.39 17.49 -3.10
CA HIS A 127 12.75 17.34 -3.60
C HIS A 127 12.80 16.61 -4.94
N GLY A 128 13.62 17.12 -5.86
CA GLY A 128 13.86 16.50 -7.15
C GLY A 128 12.75 16.68 -8.18
N ASP A 129 13.07 16.32 -9.42
CA ASP A 129 12.17 16.38 -10.57
C ASP A 129 11.78 14.99 -11.06
N ASN A 130 12.47 13.96 -10.60
CA ASN A 130 12.20 12.56 -10.93
C ASN A 130 12.20 11.67 -9.68
N PHE A 131 11.82 10.39 -9.85
CA PHE A 131 11.72 9.44 -8.74
C PHE A 131 13.10 9.09 -8.13
N ASN A 132 14.16 9.04 -8.92
CA ASN A 132 15.50 8.70 -8.42
C ASN A 132 16.01 9.78 -7.46
N ASP A 133 15.74 11.05 -7.75
CA ASP A 133 16.09 12.16 -6.84
C ASP A 133 15.37 12.02 -5.49
N THR A 134 14.09 11.62 -5.51
CA THR A 134 13.34 11.40 -4.26
C THR A 134 13.91 10.24 -3.45
N ILE A 135 14.35 9.17 -4.12
CA ILE A 135 15.02 8.03 -3.48
C ILE A 135 16.37 8.46 -2.88
N ALA A 136 17.17 9.24 -3.61
CA ALA A 136 18.45 9.75 -3.11
C ALA A 136 18.25 10.59 -1.84
N LYS A 137 17.21 11.45 -1.82
CA LYS A 137 16.88 12.24 -0.63
C LYS A 137 16.38 11.39 0.53
N VAL A 138 15.61 10.33 0.25
CA VAL A 138 15.23 9.35 1.27
C VAL A 138 16.46 8.68 1.86
N SER A 139 17.40 8.22 1.04
CA SER A 139 18.65 7.62 1.53
C SER A 139 19.44 8.57 2.42
N GLU A 140 19.55 9.84 2.05
CA GLU A 140 20.17 10.89 2.88
C GLU A 140 19.48 11.02 4.24
N ILE A 141 18.13 11.06 4.27
CA ILE A 141 17.34 11.16 5.50
C ILE A 141 17.51 9.91 6.39
N VAL A 142 17.59 8.72 5.78
CA VAL A 142 17.84 7.47 6.53
C VAL A 142 19.20 7.52 7.23
N GLU A 143 20.26 7.94 6.53
CA GLU A 143 21.62 8.02 7.08
C GLU A 143 21.77 9.12 8.14
N THR A 144 21.13 10.28 7.93
CA THR A 144 21.29 11.45 8.82
C THR A 144 20.34 11.45 10.01
N GLU A 145 19.10 10.99 9.84
CA GLU A 145 18.06 11.04 10.88
C GLU A 145 17.76 9.65 11.47
N GLY A 146 18.28 8.56 10.89
CA GLY A 146 18.07 7.19 11.39
C GLY A 146 16.64 6.67 11.22
N ARG A 147 15.84 7.31 10.36
CA ARG A 147 14.42 6.97 10.10
C ARG A 147 14.29 5.65 9.35
N ILE A 148 13.19 4.95 9.59
CA ILE A 148 12.91 3.68 8.91
C ILE A 148 12.25 3.96 7.56
N PHE A 149 12.88 3.49 6.48
CA PHE A 149 12.28 3.57 5.15
C PHE A 149 11.06 2.64 5.02
N ILE A 150 9.98 3.16 4.45
CA ILE A 150 8.75 2.41 4.18
C ILE A 150 8.60 2.19 2.67
N PRO A 151 8.92 0.99 2.16
CA PRO A 151 8.83 0.67 0.74
C PRO A 151 7.39 0.78 0.22
N PRO A 152 7.19 1.23 -1.04
CA PRO A 152 5.87 1.34 -1.63
C PRO A 152 5.24 0.01 -2.06
N TYR A 153 6.02 -1.06 -2.18
CA TYR A 153 5.56 -2.38 -2.62
C TYR A 153 6.47 -3.54 -2.21
N ASP A 154 7.80 -3.37 -2.29
CA ASP A 154 8.77 -4.45 -2.10
C ASP A 154 9.12 -4.67 -0.62
N ASP A 155 8.11 -5.07 0.16
CA ASP A 155 8.25 -5.41 1.58
C ASP A 155 7.19 -6.46 1.96
N PRO A 156 7.57 -7.55 2.66
CA PRO A 156 6.64 -8.61 3.04
C PRO A 156 5.38 -8.13 3.77
N LYS A 157 5.50 -7.13 4.67
CA LYS A 157 4.36 -6.59 5.42
C LYS A 157 3.52 -5.66 4.54
N VAL A 158 4.12 -4.93 3.61
CA VAL A 158 3.36 -4.16 2.62
C VAL A 158 2.54 -5.10 1.74
N ILE A 159 3.16 -6.15 1.20
CA ILE A 159 2.51 -7.16 0.35
C ILE A 159 1.37 -7.85 1.11
N ALA A 160 1.64 -8.33 2.33
CA ALA A 160 0.63 -8.98 3.17
C ALA A 160 -0.56 -8.07 3.48
N GLY A 161 -0.32 -6.78 3.72
CA GLY A 161 -1.38 -5.80 3.89
C GLY A 161 -2.26 -5.67 2.66
N GLN A 162 -1.68 -5.61 1.45
CA GLN A 162 -2.47 -5.61 0.21
C GLN A 162 -3.25 -6.91 0.01
N GLY A 163 -2.66 -8.05 0.41
CA GLY A 163 -3.28 -9.37 0.35
C GLY A 163 -4.59 -9.49 1.13
N THR A 164 -4.86 -8.59 2.09
CA THR A 164 -6.15 -8.56 2.81
C THR A 164 -7.35 -8.37 1.88
N ILE A 165 -7.15 -7.76 0.71
CA ILE A 165 -8.18 -7.65 -0.33
C ILE A 165 -8.61 -9.05 -0.80
N GLY A 166 -7.67 -9.99 -0.97
CA GLY A 166 -7.98 -11.36 -1.36
C GLY A 166 -8.85 -12.08 -0.33
N LEU A 167 -8.58 -11.88 0.96
CA LEU A 167 -9.43 -12.42 2.02
C LEU A 167 -10.85 -11.86 1.97
N GLU A 168 -10.99 -10.56 1.68
CA GLU A 168 -12.31 -9.94 1.54
C GLU A 168 -13.07 -10.45 0.30
N ILE A 169 -12.38 -10.67 -0.82
CA ILE A 169 -12.98 -11.24 -2.03
C ILE A 169 -13.54 -12.63 -1.73
N MET A 170 -12.73 -13.50 -1.11
CA MET A 170 -13.15 -14.86 -0.74
C MET A 170 -14.28 -14.89 0.30
N GLU A 171 -14.36 -13.88 1.16
CA GLU A 171 -15.42 -13.74 2.15
C GLU A 171 -16.75 -13.31 1.52
N ASP A 172 -16.69 -12.47 0.47
CA ASP A 172 -17.88 -11.95 -0.22
C ASP A 172 -18.37 -12.84 -1.37
N LEU A 173 -17.45 -13.54 -2.05
CA LEU A 173 -17.73 -14.38 -3.22
C LEU A 173 -16.75 -15.56 -3.27
N TYR A 174 -17.09 -16.63 -2.55
CA TYR A 174 -16.22 -17.80 -2.39
C TYR A 174 -16.05 -18.64 -3.68
N ASP A 175 -17.01 -18.53 -4.59
CA ASP A 175 -17.12 -19.22 -5.87
C ASP A 175 -16.62 -18.35 -7.04
N VAL A 176 -15.82 -17.31 -6.75
CA VAL A 176 -15.20 -16.47 -7.78
C VAL A 176 -14.23 -17.27 -8.66
N ASP A 177 -14.41 -17.19 -9.97
CA ASP A 177 -13.53 -17.90 -10.92
C ASP A 177 -12.23 -17.13 -11.21
N ASN A 178 -12.31 -15.80 -11.34
CA ASN A 178 -11.22 -14.96 -11.85
C ASN A 178 -11.09 -13.65 -11.07
N VAL A 179 -9.86 -13.22 -10.82
CA VAL A 179 -9.56 -11.92 -10.20
C VAL A 179 -8.59 -11.15 -11.08
N ILE A 180 -9.02 -9.98 -11.58
CA ILE A 180 -8.19 -9.11 -12.43
C ILE A 180 -7.58 -7.99 -11.57
N VAL A 181 -6.25 -7.91 -11.53
CA VAL A 181 -5.52 -6.96 -10.68
C VAL A 181 -4.64 -6.05 -11.53
N ALA A 182 -4.74 -4.73 -11.29
CA ALA A 182 -3.86 -3.77 -11.96
C ALA A 182 -2.42 -3.94 -11.47
N CYS A 183 -1.50 -4.12 -12.43
CA CYS A 183 -0.07 -4.29 -12.15
C CYS A 183 0.73 -3.15 -12.82
N TRP A 184 1.66 -2.53 -12.08
CA TRP A 184 2.48 -1.46 -12.62
C TRP A 184 3.76 -2.04 -13.25
N ARG A 185 4.17 -1.49 -14.41
CA ARG A 185 5.17 -2.01 -15.36
C ARG A 185 6.54 -2.45 -14.77
N ARG A 186 6.87 -2.08 -13.53
CA ARG A 186 8.10 -2.49 -12.83
C ARG A 186 7.98 -3.79 -12.02
N TRP A 187 6.79 -4.37 -11.91
CA TRP A 187 6.58 -5.74 -11.39
C TRP A 187 7.23 -6.82 -12.28
N PHE A 188 7.37 -6.57 -13.58
CA PHE A 188 8.05 -7.47 -14.52
C PHE A 188 9.55 -7.68 -14.21
N ASN A 189 10.18 -6.77 -13.47
CA ASN A 189 11.58 -6.96 -13.03
C ASN A 189 11.70 -7.64 -11.66
N CYS A 190 10.59 -8.02 -11.04
CA CYS A 190 10.60 -9.08 -10.05
C CYS A 190 10.78 -10.39 -10.82
N ARG A 191 11.78 -11.22 -10.47
CA ARG A 191 12.16 -12.48 -11.15
C ARG A 191 11.03 -13.54 -11.29
N TYR A 192 9.80 -13.21 -10.92
CA TYR A 192 8.69 -14.12 -10.77
C TYR A 192 7.49 -13.84 -11.69
N CYS A 193 7.53 -12.78 -12.51
CA CYS A 193 6.49 -12.53 -13.51
C CYS A 193 7.11 -12.50 -14.91
N HIS A 194 7.43 -13.69 -15.44
CA HIS A 194 7.50 -13.88 -16.88
C HIS A 194 6.05 -13.97 -17.39
N CYS A 195 5.60 -12.97 -18.15
CA CYS A 195 4.50 -13.15 -19.09
C CYS A 195 5.14 -13.20 -20.48
N ASP A 196 5.06 -14.37 -21.11
CA ASP A 196 4.95 -14.45 -22.57
C ASP A 196 3.51 -14.11 -22.99
#